data_AF-A0A4P7RVZ0-F1
#
_entry.id   AF-A0A4P7RVZ0-F1
#
_cell.length_a   1.000
_cell.length_b   1.000
_cell.length_c   1.000
_cell.angle_alpha   90.00
_cell.angle_beta   90.00
_cell.angle_gamma   90.00
#
_symmetry.space_group_name_H-M   'P 1'
#
loop_
_entity.id
_entity.type
_entity.pdbx_description
1 polymer ?
#
loop_
_entity_poly.entity_id
_entity_poly.type
_entity_poly.pdbx_seq_one_letter_code
_entity_poly.pdbx_strand_id
1 'polypeptide(L)'
;MTRHRIYSISVASVYPHYIAKAEKKGRTKAEVDEIFRWLTGYSQRAIESELAKGTSFEDFFGAAPKLNPARELITGVICGIRVENIEDPLMKEIRYLDKLIDELAKGKAMAKILRIPGE
;
A
#
# COMPACT_ATOMS: atom_id res chain seq x y z
N MET A 1 2.64 4.47 24.56
CA MET A 1 2.63 4.52 23.08
C MET A 1 1.19 4.56 22.61
N THR A 2 0.75 5.67 22.05
CA THR A 2 -0.60 5.79 21.47
C THR A 2 -0.67 4.94 20.21
N ARG A 3 -1.26 3.74 20.30
CA ARG A 3 -1.60 2.96 19.10
C ARG A 3 -2.54 3.81 18.25
N HIS A 4 -2.09 4.18 17.05
CA HIS A 4 -2.96 4.88 16.12
C HIS A 4 -4.06 3.92 15.67
N ARG A 5 -5.32 4.37 15.72
CA ARG A 5 -6.50 3.54 15.36
C ARG A 5 -6.35 2.87 13.99
N ILE A 6 -5.60 3.48 13.08
CA ILE A 6 -5.39 2.99 11.73
C ILE A 6 -4.70 1.62 11.67
N TYR A 7 -3.91 1.25 12.69
CA TYR A 7 -3.23 -0.05 12.73
C TYR A 7 -4.22 -1.20 12.91
N SER A 8 -5.28 -0.97 13.71
CA SER A 8 -6.37 -1.92 13.95
C SER A 8 -7.47 -1.91 12.88
N ILE A 9 -7.41 -1.00 11.90
CA ILE A 9 -8.40 -0.97 10.83
C ILE A 9 -8.18 -2.17 9.91
N SER A 10 -9.26 -2.84 9.54
CA SER A 10 -9.24 -3.95 8.62
C SER A 10 -8.84 -3.50 7.21
N VAL A 11 -7.85 -4.15 6.62
CA VAL A 11 -7.44 -3.90 5.22
C VAL A 11 -8.62 -4.15 4.27
N ALA A 12 -9.45 -5.13 4.58
CA ALA A 12 -10.66 -5.45 3.82
C ALA A 12 -11.68 -4.30 3.77
N SER A 13 -11.73 -3.45 4.80
CA SER A 13 -12.60 -2.28 4.82
C SER A 13 -12.06 -1.13 3.96
N VAL A 14 -10.72 -1.00 3.85
CA VAL A 14 -10.07 0.09 3.11
C VAL A 14 -9.84 -0.25 1.64
N TYR A 15 -9.58 -1.51 1.35
CA TYR A 15 -9.23 -2.00 0.02
C TYR A 15 -10.26 -1.65 -1.09
N PRO A 16 -11.59 -1.78 -0.88
CA PRO A 16 -12.59 -1.32 -1.85
C PRO A 16 -12.50 0.18 -2.16
N HIS A 17 -12.08 1.00 -1.19
CA HIS A 17 -11.90 2.44 -1.41
C HIS A 17 -10.67 2.74 -2.29
N TYR A 18 -9.60 1.94 -2.20
CA TYR A 18 -8.47 2.05 -3.12
C TYR A 18 -8.85 1.68 -4.55
N ILE A 19 -9.61 0.59 -4.73
CA ILE A 19 -10.15 0.19 -6.05
C ILE A 19 -11.01 1.32 -6.61
N ALA A 20 -12.01 1.78 -5.85
CA ALA A 20 -12.90 2.83 -6.33
C ALA A 20 -12.15 4.13 -6.67
N LYS A 21 -11.09 4.47 -5.94
CA LYS A 21 -10.23 5.63 -6.24
C LYS A 21 -9.48 5.45 -7.57
N ALA A 22 -8.98 4.24 -7.85
CA ALA A 22 -8.31 3.89 -9.09
C ALA A 22 -9.30 3.86 -10.27
N GLU A 23 -10.45 3.20 -10.13
CA GLU A 23 -11.48 3.07 -11.16
C GLU A 23 -12.06 4.42 -11.59
N LYS A 24 -12.25 5.36 -10.65
CA LYS A 24 -12.62 6.76 -10.96
C LYS A 24 -11.65 7.48 -11.89
N LYS A 25 -10.45 6.92 -12.11
CA LYS A 25 -9.37 7.46 -12.92
C LYS A 25 -9.03 6.55 -14.11
N GLY A 26 -9.92 5.61 -14.45
CA GLY A 26 -9.75 4.67 -15.56
C GLY A 26 -8.71 3.60 -15.30
N ARG A 27 -8.36 3.37 -14.03
CA ARG A 27 -7.44 2.31 -13.59
C ARG A 27 -8.21 1.10 -13.11
N THR A 28 -7.52 -0.02 -12.92
CA THR A 28 -8.15 -1.32 -12.66
C THR A 28 -7.85 -1.84 -11.26
N LYS A 29 -8.69 -2.75 -10.77
CA LYS A 29 -8.40 -3.55 -9.57
C LYS A 29 -7.05 -4.27 -9.68
N ALA A 30 -6.73 -4.81 -10.86
CA ALA A 30 -5.48 -5.56 -11.08
C ALA A 30 -4.23 -4.70 -10.82
N GLU A 31 -4.28 -3.40 -11.18
CA GLU A 31 -3.20 -2.45 -10.88
C GLU A 31 -3.08 -2.17 -9.38
N VAL A 32 -4.19 -2.10 -8.65
CA VAL A 32 -4.19 -1.99 -7.18
C VAL A 32 -3.58 -3.25 -6.56
N ASP A 33 -4.00 -4.42 -7.01
CA ASP A 33 -3.45 -5.70 -6.55
C ASP A 33 -1.95 -5.79 -6.81
N GLU A 34 -1.49 -5.34 -7.98
CA GLU A 34 -0.09 -5.30 -8.33
C GLU A 34 0.72 -4.45 -7.35
N ILE A 35 0.20 -3.28 -6.93
CA ILE A 35 0.83 -2.44 -5.91
C ILE A 35 0.93 -3.17 -4.57
N PHE A 36 -0.14 -3.82 -4.12
CA PHE A 36 -0.12 -4.58 -2.86
C PHE A 36 0.91 -5.71 -2.91
N ARG A 37 0.92 -6.50 -4.00
CA ARG A 37 1.88 -7.60 -4.19
C ARG A 37 3.31 -7.08 -4.25
N TRP A 38 3.55 -6.01 -5.01
CA TRP A 38 4.88 -5.42 -5.13
C TRP A 38 5.39 -4.87 -3.79
N LEU A 39 4.53 -4.29 -2.95
CA LEU A 39 4.94 -3.73 -1.66
C LEU A 39 5.22 -4.82 -0.61
N THR A 40 4.36 -5.83 -0.55
CA THR A 40 4.31 -6.80 0.56
C THR A 40 4.93 -8.17 0.25
N GLY A 41 5.10 -8.49 -1.03
CA GLY A 41 5.51 -9.82 -1.48
C GLY A 41 4.39 -10.86 -1.42
N TYR A 42 3.15 -10.49 -1.09
CA TYR A 42 2.03 -11.41 -1.17
C TYR A 42 1.75 -11.85 -2.61
N SER A 43 1.23 -13.08 -2.76
CA SER A 43 0.57 -13.50 -3.99
C SER A 43 -0.86 -12.97 -4.06
N GLN A 44 -1.48 -12.99 -5.24
CA GLN A 44 -2.89 -12.60 -5.40
C GLN A 44 -3.80 -13.35 -4.42
N ARG A 45 -3.62 -14.68 -4.35
CA ARG A 45 -4.40 -15.55 -3.46
C ARG A 45 -4.18 -15.23 -1.99
N ALA A 46 -2.97 -14.83 -1.61
CA ALA A 46 -2.67 -14.44 -0.25
C ALA A 46 -3.36 -13.12 0.11
N ILE A 47 -3.32 -12.10 -0.76
CA ILE A 47 -4.08 -10.86 -0.57
C ILE A 47 -5.56 -11.16 -0.38
N GLU A 48 -6.16 -11.93 -1.29
CA GLU A 48 -7.58 -12.28 -1.22
C GLU A 48 -7.93 -13.04 0.06
N SER A 49 -7.04 -13.92 0.53
CA SER A 49 -7.22 -14.62 1.80
C SER A 49 -7.18 -13.66 3.00
N GLU A 50 -6.26 -12.70 3.02
CA GLU A 50 -6.14 -11.73 4.12
C GLU A 50 -7.33 -10.77 4.14
N LEU A 51 -7.81 -10.34 2.95
CA LEU A 51 -9.03 -9.55 2.81
C LEU A 51 -10.26 -10.34 3.29
N ALA A 52 -10.37 -11.62 2.95
CA ALA A 52 -11.48 -12.46 3.41
C ALA A 52 -11.49 -12.69 4.93
N LYS A 53 -10.31 -12.76 5.55
CA LYS A 53 -10.15 -12.86 7.02
C LYS A 53 -10.44 -11.53 7.73
N GLY A 54 -10.45 -10.41 7.00
CA GLY A 54 -10.63 -9.09 7.57
C GLY A 54 -9.43 -8.63 8.41
N THR A 55 -8.21 -9.05 8.08
CA THR A 55 -7.01 -8.75 8.88
C THR A 55 -6.76 -7.24 9.02
N SER A 56 -6.20 -6.85 10.16
CA SER A 56 -5.84 -5.46 10.43
C SER A 56 -4.60 -5.06 9.62
N PHE A 57 -4.33 -3.76 9.46
CA PHE A 57 -3.07 -3.33 8.84
C PHE A 57 -1.83 -3.82 9.59
N GLU A 58 -1.89 -3.85 10.93
CA GLU A 58 -0.82 -4.39 11.76
C GLU A 58 -0.55 -5.85 11.44
N ASP A 59 -1.58 -6.69 11.42
CA ASP A 59 -1.45 -8.11 11.09
C ASP A 59 -1.05 -8.33 9.63
N PHE A 60 -1.63 -7.57 8.70
CA PHE A 60 -1.38 -7.70 7.26
C PHE A 60 0.08 -7.43 6.91
N PHE A 61 0.66 -6.34 7.44
CA PHE A 61 2.07 -6.03 7.25
C PHE A 61 2.99 -6.92 8.11
N GLY A 62 2.54 -7.33 9.29
CA GLY A 62 3.28 -8.27 10.16
C GLY A 62 3.39 -9.68 9.56
N ALA A 63 2.38 -10.12 8.82
CA ALA A 63 2.37 -11.41 8.12
C ALA A 63 2.92 -11.35 6.69
N ALA A 64 3.34 -10.16 6.22
CA ALA A 64 3.83 -9.98 4.86
C ALA A 64 5.09 -10.84 4.61
N PRO A 65 5.12 -11.68 3.55
CA PRO A 65 6.20 -12.63 3.33
C PRO A 65 7.57 -11.95 3.19
N LYS A 66 7.61 -10.85 2.43
CA LYS A 66 8.81 -10.06 2.21
C LYS A 66 8.44 -8.68 1.69
N LEU A 67 8.56 -7.69 2.57
CA LEU A 67 8.43 -6.30 2.15
C LEU A 67 9.53 -5.97 1.15
N ASN A 68 9.14 -5.33 0.04
CA ASN A 68 10.06 -5.04 -1.04
C ASN A 68 11.09 -3.98 -0.63
N PRO A 69 12.40 -4.22 -0.78
CA PRO A 69 13.43 -3.24 -0.39
C PRO A 69 13.31 -1.92 -1.17
N ALA A 70 12.83 -1.96 -2.41
CA ALA A 70 12.63 -0.77 -3.24
C ALA A 70 11.56 0.19 -2.68
N ARG A 71 10.77 -0.23 -1.69
CA ARG A 71 9.82 0.66 -1.01
C ARG A 71 10.50 1.83 -0.30
N GLU A 72 11.76 1.70 0.07
CA GLU A 72 12.53 2.81 0.66
C GLU A 72 12.78 3.97 -0.32
N LEU A 73 12.69 3.70 -1.63
CA LEU A 73 12.77 4.71 -2.69
C LEU A 73 11.48 5.54 -2.81
N ILE A 74 10.45 5.21 -2.05
CA ILE A 74 9.20 5.96 -2.03
C ILE A 74 9.38 7.22 -1.20
N THR A 75 9.56 8.37 -1.87
CA THR A 75 9.87 9.67 -1.23
C THR A 75 8.87 10.76 -1.57
N GLY A 76 8.78 11.81 -0.75
CA GLY A 76 7.88 12.97 -0.95
C GLY A 76 6.64 12.97 -0.06
N VAL A 77 5.63 13.76 -0.43
CA VAL A 77 4.50 14.08 0.46
C VAL A 77 3.23 13.30 0.07
N ILE A 78 2.51 12.77 1.07
CA ILE A 78 1.17 12.18 0.93
C ILE A 78 0.32 12.58 2.15
N CYS A 79 -0.95 12.93 1.92
CA CYS A 79 -1.86 13.39 2.98
C CYS A 79 -1.28 14.53 3.87
N GLY A 80 -0.46 15.41 3.29
CA GLY A 80 0.19 16.52 4.01
C GLY A 80 1.45 16.15 4.81
N ILE A 81 1.87 14.88 4.80
CA ILE A 81 3.01 14.37 5.57
C ILE A 81 4.10 13.87 4.62
N ARG A 82 5.37 14.16 4.93
CA ARG A 82 6.53 13.61 4.21
C ARG A 82 6.80 12.18 4.70
N VAL A 83 6.71 11.21 3.79
CA VAL A 83 6.84 9.78 4.14
C VAL A 83 8.20 9.41 4.72
N GLU A 84 9.24 10.13 4.31
CA GLU A 84 10.62 9.92 4.75
C GLU A 84 10.81 10.25 6.23
N ASN A 85 10.01 11.18 6.76
CA ASN A 85 10.10 11.67 8.13
C ASN A 85 9.24 10.86 9.11
N ILE A 86 8.53 9.83 8.64
CA ILE A 86 7.67 9.01 9.49
C ILE A 86 8.57 8.04 10.27
N GLU A 87 8.61 8.22 11.60
CA GLU A 87 9.39 7.37 12.50
C GLU A 87 8.73 6.02 12.77
N ASP A 88 7.39 5.99 12.82
CA ASP A 88 6.64 4.75 13.04
C ASP A 88 6.71 3.85 11.79
N PRO A 89 7.30 2.64 11.89
CA PRO A 89 7.48 1.77 10.74
C PRO A 89 6.17 1.37 10.08
N LEU A 90 5.16 1.00 10.86
CA LEU A 90 3.87 0.55 10.32
C LEU A 90 3.12 1.71 9.65
N MET A 91 3.14 2.89 10.27
CA MET A 91 2.56 4.09 9.65
C MET A 91 3.25 4.42 8.33
N LYS A 92 4.57 4.26 8.28
CA LYS A 92 5.37 4.49 7.07
C LYS A 92 4.96 3.54 5.94
N GLU A 93 4.81 2.24 6.23
CA GLU A 93 4.33 1.25 5.25
C GLU A 93 2.91 1.56 4.74
N ILE A 94 1.99 1.96 5.63
CA ILE A 94 0.64 2.38 5.25
C ILE A 94 0.69 3.63 4.35
N ARG A 95 1.56 4.60 4.65
CA ARG A 95 1.71 5.80 3.81
C ARG A 95 2.39 5.53 2.49
N TYR A 96 3.27 4.54 2.42
CA TYR A 96 3.80 4.06 1.15
C TYR A 96 2.69 3.52 0.26
N LEU A 97 1.83 2.67 0.81
CA LEU A 97 0.66 2.17 0.10
C LEU A 97 -0.25 3.30 -0.40
N ASP A 98 -0.66 4.21 0.49
CA ASP A 98 -1.49 5.37 0.14
C ASP A 98 -0.89 6.18 -1.02
N LYS A 99 0.42 6.38 -0.99
CA LYS A 99 1.14 7.16 -1.99
C LYS A 99 1.18 6.45 -3.34
N LEU A 100 1.45 5.14 -3.39
CA LEU A 100 1.45 4.38 -4.63
C LEU A 100 0.06 4.40 -5.29
N ILE A 101 -1.00 4.24 -4.51
CA ILE A 101 -2.38 4.33 -4.99
C ILE A 101 -2.73 5.76 -5.43
N ASP A 102 -2.23 6.78 -4.73
CA ASP A 102 -2.40 8.18 -5.14
C ASP A 102 -1.72 8.49 -6.46
N GLU A 103 -0.52 7.96 -6.68
CA GLU A 103 0.19 8.06 -7.95
C GLU A 103 -0.55 7.35 -9.09
N LEU A 104 -1.12 6.17 -8.81
CA LEU A 104 -2.00 5.45 -9.73
C LEU A 104 -3.23 6.29 -10.11
N ALA A 105 -3.90 6.86 -9.12
CA ALA A 105 -5.06 7.73 -9.31
C ALA A 105 -4.72 9.06 -10.01
N LYS A 106 -3.47 9.52 -9.91
CA LYS A 106 -2.96 10.67 -10.69
C LYS A 106 -2.59 10.30 -12.12
N GLY A 107 -2.78 9.05 -12.53
CA GLY A 107 -2.55 8.59 -13.88
C GLY A 107 -1.08 8.29 -14.20
N LYS A 108 -0.20 8.14 -13.21
CA LYS A 108 1.17 7.71 -13.46
C LYS A 108 1.19 6.28 -14.02
N ALA A 109 2.19 5.99 -14.86
CA ALA A 109 2.40 4.64 -15.38
C ALA A 109 2.88 3.70 -14.27
N MET A 110 2.45 2.43 -14.31
CA MET A 110 2.79 1.44 -13.28
C MET A 110 4.31 1.27 -13.11
N ALA A 111 5.07 1.25 -14.20
CA ALA A 111 6.53 1.20 -14.17
C ALA A 111 7.20 2.40 -13.46
N LYS A 112 6.52 3.55 -13.38
CA LYS A 112 7.00 4.69 -12.57
C LYS A 112 6.53 4.62 -11.12
N ILE A 113 5.42 3.93 -10.86
CA ILE A 113 4.84 3.75 -9.52
C ILE A 113 5.63 2.68 -8.76
N LEU A 114 5.81 1.51 -9.36
CA LEU A 114 6.61 0.43 -8.83
C LEU A 114 8.08 0.78 -9.02
N ARG A 115 8.72 1.21 -7.94
CA ARG A 115 10.12 1.61 -8.00
C ARG A 115 10.97 0.38 -8.34
N ILE A 116 11.96 0.56 -9.22
CA ILE A 116 12.91 -0.49 -9.54
C ILE A 116 14.22 -0.10 -8.85
N PRO A 117 14.75 -0.93 -7.94
CA PRO A 117 16.01 -0.62 -7.29
C PRO A 117 17.15 -0.86 -8.30
N GLY A 118 17.63 0.22 -8.90
CA GLY A 118 18.81 0.22 -9.79
C GLY A 118 18.57 -0.50 -11.12
N GLU A 119 18.52 0.29 -12.19
CA GLU A 119 19.25 -0.08 -13.41
C GLU A 119 20.71 0.37 -13.22
#